data_AF-A0A5R9GLS6-F1
#
_entry.id   AF-A0A5R9GLS6-F1
#
_cell.length_a   1.000
_cell.length_b   1.000
_cell.length_c   1.000
_cell.angle_alpha   90.00
_cell.angle_beta   90.00
_cell.angle_gamma   90.00
#
_symmetry.space_group_name_H-M   'P 1'
#
loop_
_entity.id
_entity.type
_entity.pdbx_description
1 polymer ?
#
loop_
_entity_poly.entity_id
_entity_poly.type
_entity_poly.pdbx_seq_one_letter_code
_entity_poly.pdbx_strand_id
1 'polypeptide(L)'
;MNDSSTSSHISDPAPLLRRDSLSRFGLYARCISSERGKSSMNTVTAAVPVNTLLSRYGFRASDLVTPDSSYGALLDRALHEAGIGLDELPSISEQDWQLALRKARDRFDGPGGETLVDPRRAPLPLSSIDFYMAGVVRWMNELGIHTYSCCDGHGKRLPHANMISYLGTQQKHILQVSAPEGMSLRAQGRRVQWEMNPSEPERLLQFAERLYCIVSEPATLFRYEADRFAEGLVELLEIPGESGSEERIRRAAIAKLRRHADDLFVDRAGNVCAAILCGEGPTVLLSAHMDVFSEIEPERRIVRRGTELSSSEGILGADDRAGMAVILELCRRVHRTNFNGTLKVALTVREEIGLEGSQALDAAWLEDVRGAIVVDRRGTRDIVTSCGRVIPFCSEAYGRLFEAAGALAGMPDWRVTPGGSSDAKVLATEFGIPSVNLSAGYRHEHTSSETVDYLATYQTVKLIECVLHRNMIQ
;
A
#
# COMPACT_ATOMS: atom_id res chain seq x y z
N MET A 1 -25.50 -50.60 -2.01
CA MET A 1 -25.81 -50.43 -0.58
C MET A 1 -24.58 -50.93 0.17
N ASN A 2 -23.69 -50.14 0.75
CA ASN A 2 -23.79 -48.78 1.24
C ASN A 2 -22.52 -47.98 0.94
N ASP A 3 -22.75 -46.69 0.72
CA ASP A 3 -21.78 -45.61 0.57
C ASP A 3 -20.86 -45.47 1.79
N SER A 4 -19.57 -45.31 1.54
CA SER A 4 -18.64 -44.65 2.45
C SER A 4 -18.19 -43.33 1.80
N SER A 5 -18.99 -42.29 2.00
CA SER A 5 -18.67 -40.92 1.59
C SER A 5 -17.63 -40.32 2.54
N THR A 6 -16.35 -40.37 2.15
CA THR A 6 -15.32 -39.53 2.76
C THR A 6 -15.51 -38.11 2.27
N SER A 7 -16.03 -37.23 3.11
CA SER A 7 -16.08 -35.79 2.84
C SER A 7 -14.65 -35.26 2.79
N SER A 8 -14.18 -34.88 1.60
CA SER A 8 -12.98 -34.08 1.45
C SER A 8 -13.24 -32.72 2.11
N HIS A 9 -12.50 -32.42 3.17
CA HIS A 9 -12.49 -31.11 3.79
C HIS A 9 -12.03 -30.08 2.75
N ILE A 10 -12.97 -29.29 2.24
CA ILE A 10 -12.67 -28.06 1.53
C ILE A 10 -11.97 -27.15 2.52
N SER A 11 -10.72 -26.78 2.22
CA SER A 11 -9.95 -25.80 2.97
C SER A 11 -10.77 -24.53 3.15
N ASP A 12 -11.05 -24.15 4.40
CA ASP A 12 -11.67 -22.89 4.76
C ASP A 12 -10.95 -21.72 4.05
N PRO A 13 -11.65 -20.67 3.61
CA PRO A 13 -11.02 -19.50 3.00
C PRO A 13 -9.97 -18.90 3.93
N ALA A 14 -8.94 -18.30 3.32
CA ALA A 14 -7.85 -17.65 4.05
C ALA A 14 -8.40 -16.71 5.15
N PRO A 15 -7.73 -16.60 6.32
CA PRO A 15 -8.18 -15.80 7.47
C PRO A 15 -8.54 -14.34 7.16
N LEU A 16 -8.05 -13.82 6.02
CA LEU A 16 -8.30 -12.49 5.48
C LEU A 16 -9.78 -12.17 5.19
N LEU A 17 -10.62 -13.17 4.97
CA LEU A 17 -11.98 -12.99 4.43
C LEU A 17 -13.10 -13.54 5.31
N ARG A 18 -12.78 -14.05 6.50
CA ARG A 18 -13.83 -14.35 7.49
C ARG A 18 -14.37 -13.03 8.02
N ARG A 19 -15.70 -12.88 8.03
CA ARG A 19 -16.42 -11.65 8.42
C ARG A 19 -15.99 -11.08 9.77
N ASP A 20 -15.43 -11.89 10.67
CA ASP A 20 -15.11 -11.50 12.04
C ASP A 20 -13.62 -11.54 12.43
N SER A 21 -12.68 -12.05 11.61
CA SER A 21 -11.35 -12.38 12.18
C SER A 21 -10.28 -11.30 12.12
N LEU A 22 -10.30 -10.31 11.23
CA LEU A 22 -9.31 -9.21 11.27
C LEU A 22 -9.89 -7.96 10.60
N SER A 23 -10.17 -6.92 11.39
CA SER A 23 -10.36 -5.58 10.82
C SER A 23 -9.13 -5.20 9.97
N ARG A 24 -9.30 -4.32 8.99
CA ARG A 24 -8.19 -3.82 8.14
C ARG A 24 -6.95 -3.46 9.00
N PHE A 25 -7.17 -2.84 10.15
CA PHE A 25 -6.15 -2.50 11.15
C PHE A 25 -5.54 -3.71 11.87
N GLY A 26 -6.31 -4.76 12.18
CA GLY A 26 -5.79 -6.00 12.77
C GLY A 26 -4.84 -6.76 11.86
N LEU A 27 -5.03 -6.69 10.54
CA LEU A 27 -4.10 -7.25 9.57
C LEU A 27 -2.76 -6.49 9.54
N TYR A 28 -2.84 -5.15 9.53
CA TYR A 28 -1.66 -4.29 9.56
C TYR A 28 -0.86 -4.44 10.85
N ALA A 29 -1.55 -4.56 11.99
CA ALA A 29 -0.93 -4.78 13.29
C ALA A 29 -0.01 -6.01 13.31
N ARG A 30 -0.43 -7.11 12.68
CA ARG A 30 0.38 -8.34 12.56
C ARG A 30 1.62 -8.12 11.70
N CYS A 31 1.51 -7.42 10.57
CA CYS A 31 2.66 -7.07 9.71
C CYS A 31 3.69 -6.23 10.47
N ILE A 32 3.24 -5.17 11.14
CA ILE A 32 4.12 -4.24 11.82
C ILE A 32 4.79 -4.90 13.03
N SER A 33 4.11 -5.85 13.69
CA SER A 33 4.71 -6.65 14.76
C SER A 33 5.80 -7.61 14.29
N SER A 34 5.68 -8.20 13.09
CA SER A 34 6.69 -9.13 12.55
C SER A 34 7.95 -8.43 12.06
N GLU A 35 7.86 -7.15 11.69
CA GLU A 35 9.01 -6.33 11.30
C GLU A 35 9.84 -5.87 12.50
N ARG A 36 9.22 -5.64 13.66
CA ARG A 36 9.94 -5.29 14.91
C ARG A 36 10.88 -6.38 15.41
N GLY A 37 10.59 -7.66 15.12
CA GLY A 37 11.46 -8.78 15.50
C GLY A 37 12.79 -8.85 14.74
N LYS A 38 13.01 -7.99 13.73
CA LYS A 38 14.19 -8.02 12.85
C LYS A 38 15.18 -6.87 13.10
N SER A 39 14.94 -5.98 14.06
CA SER A 39 15.75 -4.75 14.23
C SER A 39 17.02 -4.90 15.10
N SER A 40 17.43 -6.11 15.47
CA SER A 40 18.67 -6.35 16.22
C SER A 40 19.45 -7.55 15.68
N MET A 41 19.85 -7.49 14.42
CA MET A 41 21.04 -8.15 13.89
C MET A 41 21.21 -7.71 12.44
N ASN A 42 22.41 -7.27 12.07
CA ASN A 42 22.84 -7.20 10.68
C ASN A 42 22.83 -8.62 10.13
N THR A 43 21.68 -9.05 9.63
CA THR A 43 21.38 -10.16 8.72
C THR A 43 19.91 -10.57 8.95
N VAL A 44 19.28 -11.06 7.88
CA VAL A 44 18.05 -11.89 7.93
C VAL A 44 16.76 -11.08 8.24
N THR A 45 15.67 -11.21 7.48
CA THR A 45 15.11 -12.46 6.99
C THR A 45 14.29 -12.21 5.75
N ALA A 46 14.79 -12.80 4.66
CA ALA A 46 14.00 -13.40 3.60
C ALA A 46 12.60 -13.75 4.12
N ALA A 47 11.58 -13.30 3.39
CA ALA A 47 10.32 -14.05 3.34
C ALA A 47 10.68 -15.54 3.27
N VAL A 48 9.91 -16.42 3.93
CA VAL A 48 9.97 -17.88 3.64
C VAL A 48 10.26 -18.00 2.16
N PRO A 49 11.42 -18.56 1.72
CA PRO A 49 11.86 -18.39 0.34
C PRO A 49 10.70 -18.82 -0.53
N VAL A 50 10.01 -17.82 -1.08
CA VAL A 50 8.85 -18.05 -1.91
C VAL A 50 9.48 -18.76 -3.06
N ASN A 51 9.12 -20.02 -3.25
CA ASN A 51 9.57 -20.70 -4.43
C ASN A 51 8.81 -20.05 -5.58
N THR A 52 9.41 -19.00 -6.13
CA THR A 52 8.83 -18.13 -7.14
C THR A 52 8.39 -18.97 -8.34
N LEU A 53 9.18 -19.99 -8.70
CA LEU A 53 8.84 -20.93 -9.76
C LEU A 53 7.64 -21.84 -9.44
N LEU A 54 7.32 -22.12 -8.17
CA LEU A 54 6.06 -22.82 -7.85
C LEU A 54 4.88 -21.85 -7.89
N SER A 55 5.00 -20.76 -7.13
CA SER A 55 3.91 -19.82 -6.92
C SER A 55 3.37 -19.20 -8.21
N ARG A 56 4.26 -18.85 -9.15
CA ARG A 56 3.89 -18.26 -10.45
C ARG A 56 2.94 -19.13 -11.29
N TYR A 57 3.07 -20.45 -11.20
CA TYR A 57 2.25 -21.41 -11.97
C TYR A 57 1.18 -22.09 -11.12
N GLY A 58 0.95 -21.57 -9.91
CA GLY A 58 -0.10 -22.06 -9.04
C GLY A 58 0.28 -23.35 -8.35
N PHE A 59 1.50 -23.47 -7.83
CA PHE A 59 1.93 -24.58 -6.97
C PHE A 59 2.48 -24.07 -5.64
N ARG A 60 2.47 -24.95 -4.64
CA ARG A 60 3.22 -24.82 -3.39
C ARG A 60 3.80 -26.18 -3.01
N ALA A 61 4.87 -26.16 -2.22
CA ALA A 61 5.55 -27.39 -1.80
C ALA A 61 4.63 -28.44 -1.17
N SER A 62 3.62 -27.99 -0.40
CA SER A 62 2.69 -28.91 0.26
C SER A 62 1.75 -29.66 -0.69
N ASP A 63 1.68 -29.29 -1.98
CA ASP A 63 0.85 -30.03 -2.94
C ASP A 63 1.40 -31.45 -3.21
N LEU A 64 2.72 -31.65 -3.07
CA LEU A 64 3.36 -32.97 -3.18
C LEU A 64 3.05 -33.89 -2.00
N VAL A 65 2.60 -33.35 -0.86
CA VAL A 65 2.18 -34.17 0.29
C VAL A 65 0.91 -34.97 -0.04
N THR A 66 0.15 -34.51 -1.04
CA THR A 66 -1.02 -35.20 -1.57
C THR A 66 -0.83 -35.49 -3.06
N PRO A 67 0.03 -36.45 -3.44
CA PRO A 67 0.36 -36.73 -4.85
C PRO A 67 -0.88 -37.17 -5.65
N ASP A 68 -1.85 -37.82 -4.99
CA ASP A 68 -3.11 -38.25 -5.61
C ASP A 68 -4.07 -37.09 -5.93
N SER A 69 -3.77 -35.87 -5.46
CA SER A 69 -4.52 -34.68 -5.85
C SER A 69 -4.16 -34.24 -7.28
N SER A 70 -5.08 -33.57 -7.97
CA SER A 70 -4.83 -33.04 -9.31
C SER A 70 -3.62 -32.09 -9.35
N TYR A 71 -3.37 -31.35 -8.27
CA TYR A 71 -2.22 -30.46 -8.14
C TYR A 71 -0.92 -31.22 -7.91
N GLY A 72 -0.93 -32.18 -6.96
CA GLY A 72 0.23 -32.99 -6.62
C GLY A 72 0.72 -33.83 -7.78
N ALA A 73 -0.20 -34.52 -8.48
CA ALA A 73 0.14 -35.33 -9.65
C ALA A 73 0.77 -34.50 -10.78
N LEU A 74 0.24 -33.29 -11.03
CA LEU A 74 0.79 -32.40 -12.05
C LEU A 74 2.17 -31.86 -11.66
N LEU A 75 2.36 -31.49 -10.38
CA LEU A 75 3.63 -31.00 -9.87
C LEU A 75 4.72 -32.08 -9.87
N ASP A 76 4.40 -33.28 -9.37
CA ASP A 76 5.30 -34.44 -9.38
C ASP A 76 5.73 -34.79 -10.81
N ARG A 77 4.79 -34.76 -11.75
CA ARG A 77 5.10 -34.95 -13.17
C ARG A 77 6.03 -33.87 -13.71
N ALA A 78 5.79 -32.60 -13.39
CA ALA A 78 6.62 -31.50 -13.85
C ALA A 78 8.05 -31.61 -13.33
N LEU A 79 8.23 -31.99 -12.06
CA LEU A 79 9.55 -32.29 -11.49
C LEU A 79 10.24 -33.45 -12.23
N HIS A 80 9.50 -34.51 -12.53
CA HIS A 80 10.00 -35.63 -13.31
C HIS A 80 10.41 -35.24 -14.74
N GLU A 81 9.61 -34.42 -15.44
CA GLU A 81 9.93 -33.92 -16.79
C GLU A 81 11.15 -32.98 -16.79
N ALA A 82 11.38 -32.26 -15.69
CA ALA A 82 12.57 -31.44 -15.48
C ALA A 82 13.79 -32.28 -15.04
N GLY A 83 13.58 -33.50 -14.54
CA GLY A 83 14.65 -34.36 -14.03
C GLY A 83 15.25 -33.88 -12.71
N ILE A 84 14.46 -33.18 -11.88
CA ILE A 84 14.92 -32.54 -10.64
C ILE A 84 14.03 -32.87 -9.44
N GLY A 85 14.60 -32.79 -8.24
CA GLY A 85 13.87 -32.73 -6.98
C GLY A 85 13.31 -31.35 -6.66
N LEU A 86 12.45 -31.27 -5.64
CA LEU A 86 11.85 -30.01 -5.17
C LEU A 86 12.92 -29.03 -4.63
N ASP A 87 13.95 -29.57 -3.98
CA ASP A 87 15.09 -28.85 -3.42
C ASP A 87 16.03 -28.29 -4.50
N GLU A 88 16.02 -28.86 -5.69
CA GLU A 88 16.81 -28.41 -6.85
C GLU A 88 16.09 -27.33 -7.68
N LEU A 89 14.80 -27.11 -7.42
CA LEU A 89 13.97 -26.16 -8.18
C LEU A 89 14.50 -24.70 -8.18
N PRO A 90 15.10 -24.16 -7.10
CA PRO A 90 15.70 -22.82 -7.16
C PRO A 90 16.87 -22.69 -8.15
N SER A 91 17.45 -23.81 -8.61
CA SER A 91 18.64 -23.85 -9.46
C SER A 91 18.32 -24.00 -10.95
N ILE A 92 17.07 -24.33 -11.32
CA ILE A 92 16.64 -24.45 -12.72
C ILE A 92 16.19 -23.09 -13.28
N SER A 93 16.39 -22.87 -14.58
CA SER A 93 15.90 -21.65 -15.24
C SER A 93 14.37 -21.64 -15.33
N GLU A 94 13.75 -20.46 -15.31
CA GLU A 94 12.30 -20.35 -15.50
C GLU A 94 11.86 -20.90 -16.86
N GLN A 95 12.71 -20.82 -17.89
CA GLN A 95 12.42 -21.35 -19.22
C GLN A 95 12.37 -22.89 -19.22
N ASP A 96 13.34 -23.54 -18.59
CA ASP A 96 13.37 -25.00 -18.49
C ASP A 96 12.22 -25.51 -17.61
N TRP A 97 11.90 -24.78 -16.54
CA TRP A 97 10.74 -25.09 -15.70
C TRP A 97 9.42 -24.96 -16.48
N GLN A 98 9.25 -23.89 -17.27
CA GLN A 98 8.09 -23.74 -18.13
C GLN A 98 7.97 -24.88 -19.16
N LEU A 99 9.09 -25.32 -19.74
CA LEU A 99 9.12 -26.44 -20.68
C LEU A 99 8.66 -27.75 -20.00
N ALA A 100 9.18 -28.03 -18.81
CA ALA A 100 8.79 -29.21 -18.03
C ALA A 100 7.30 -29.19 -17.65
N LEU A 101 6.79 -28.04 -17.22
CA LEU A 101 5.37 -27.84 -16.93
C LEU A 101 4.49 -28.08 -18.16
N ARG A 102 4.86 -27.56 -19.33
CA ARG A 102 4.10 -27.79 -20.57
C ARG A 102 4.03 -29.28 -20.93
N LYS A 103 5.17 -29.98 -20.89
CA LYS A 103 5.23 -31.44 -21.12
C LYS A 103 4.38 -32.22 -20.12
N ALA A 104 4.40 -31.82 -18.85
CA ALA A 104 3.60 -32.46 -17.82
C ALA A 104 2.10 -32.31 -18.09
N ARG A 105 1.67 -31.13 -18.54
CA ARG A 105 0.26 -30.82 -18.85
C ARG A 105 -0.29 -31.61 -20.04
N ASP A 106 0.51 -31.89 -21.06
CA ASP A 106 0.10 -32.64 -22.25
C ASP A 106 -0.42 -34.06 -21.94
N ARG A 107 -0.11 -34.60 -20.75
CA ARG A 107 -0.53 -35.92 -20.29
C ARG A 107 -1.82 -35.94 -19.47
N PHE A 108 -2.41 -34.77 -19.20
CA PHE A 108 -3.67 -34.67 -18.48
C PHE A 108 -4.81 -34.36 -19.45
N ASP A 109 -5.78 -35.25 -19.54
CA ASP A 109 -7.03 -34.97 -20.23
C ASP A 109 -7.80 -33.87 -19.48
N GLY A 110 -8.13 -32.81 -20.18
CA GLY A 110 -8.88 -31.68 -19.67
C GLY A 110 -9.98 -31.27 -20.64
N PRO A 111 -11.06 -30.62 -20.16
CA PRO A 111 -12.17 -30.22 -21.03
C PRO A 111 -11.76 -29.26 -22.17
N GLY A 112 -10.55 -28.70 -22.12
CA GLY A 112 -10.02 -27.78 -23.12
C GLY A 112 -10.80 -26.47 -23.12
N GLY A 113 -10.17 -25.37 -22.71
CA GLY A 113 -10.69 -24.03 -22.95
C GLY A 113 -11.09 -23.24 -21.71
N GLU A 114 -11.59 -22.04 -21.98
CA GLU A 114 -11.75 -20.91 -21.07
C GLU A 114 -12.65 -21.17 -19.85
N THR A 115 -13.33 -22.32 -19.74
CA THR A 115 -14.31 -22.62 -18.67
C THR A 115 -13.69 -23.46 -17.57
N LEU A 116 -13.85 -23.01 -16.32
CA LEU A 116 -13.38 -23.69 -15.11
C LEU A 116 -14.54 -24.44 -14.44
N VAL A 117 -14.24 -25.56 -13.78
CA VAL A 117 -15.17 -26.18 -12.81
C VAL A 117 -15.43 -25.22 -11.65
N ASP A 118 -16.62 -25.29 -11.05
CA ASP A 118 -16.94 -24.51 -9.85
C ASP A 118 -15.97 -24.89 -8.71
N PRO A 119 -15.04 -24.00 -8.33
CA PRO A 119 -13.97 -24.30 -7.37
C PRO A 119 -14.51 -24.56 -5.96
N ARG A 120 -15.79 -24.28 -5.70
CA ARG A 120 -16.47 -24.59 -4.43
C ARG A 120 -16.96 -26.05 -4.38
N ARG A 121 -16.91 -26.77 -5.51
CA ARG A 121 -17.43 -28.13 -5.65
C ARG A 121 -16.36 -29.14 -6.02
N ALA A 122 -15.31 -28.70 -6.72
CA ALA A 122 -14.20 -29.53 -7.14
C ALA A 122 -12.89 -28.73 -7.15
N PRO A 123 -11.72 -29.39 -7.01
CA PRO A 123 -10.43 -28.74 -7.24
C PRO A 123 -10.33 -28.12 -8.63
N LEU A 124 -9.56 -27.03 -8.75
CA LEU A 124 -9.30 -26.41 -10.04
C LEU A 124 -8.49 -27.38 -10.93
N PRO A 125 -8.76 -27.44 -12.24
CA PRO A 125 -8.02 -28.28 -13.15
C PRO A 125 -6.82 -27.49 -13.67
N LEU A 126 -5.77 -27.27 -12.87
CA LEU A 126 -4.63 -26.40 -13.25
C LEU A 126 -4.02 -26.76 -14.61
N SER A 127 -4.00 -28.05 -14.96
CA SER A 127 -3.54 -28.54 -16.26
C SER A 127 -4.35 -28.01 -17.45
N SER A 128 -5.59 -27.59 -17.22
CA SER A 128 -6.53 -27.06 -18.22
C SER A 128 -6.63 -25.53 -18.23
N ILE A 129 -6.10 -24.84 -17.22
CA ILE A 129 -6.13 -23.37 -17.13
C ILE A 129 -5.03 -22.77 -18.01
N ASP A 130 -5.32 -21.70 -18.77
CA ASP A 130 -4.31 -20.95 -19.53
C ASP A 130 -3.00 -20.78 -18.75
N PHE A 131 -1.88 -21.03 -19.42
CA PHE A 131 -0.60 -21.28 -18.79
C PHE A 131 -0.15 -20.16 -17.84
N TYR A 132 -0.30 -18.92 -18.27
CA TYR A 132 0.06 -17.75 -17.47
C TYR A 132 -1.02 -17.35 -16.45
N MET A 133 -2.23 -17.90 -16.55
CA MET A 133 -3.34 -17.64 -15.62
C MET A 133 -3.45 -18.67 -14.49
N ALA A 134 -2.81 -19.83 -14.60
CA ALA A 134 -2.93 -20.92 -13.62
C ALA A 134 -2.66 -20.46 -12.19
N GLY A 135 -1.55 -19.76 -11.96
CA GLY A 135 -1.22 -19.20 -10.64
C GLY A 135 -2.19 -18.12 -10.20
N VAL A 136 -2.52 -17.18 -11.09
CA VAL A 136 -3.46 -16.09 -10.81
C VAL A 136 -4.80 -16.65 -10.32
N VAL A 137 -5.37 -17.58 -11.06
CA VAL A 137 -6.66 -18.21 -10.76
C VAL A 137 -6.60 -18.99 -9.46
N ARG A 138 -5.55 -19.77 -9.24
CA ARG A 138 -5.41 -20.55 -8.00
C ARG A 138 -5.43 -19.65 -6.78
N TRP A 139 -4.57 -18.63 -6.75
CA TRP A 139 -4.43 -17.78 -5.58
C TRP A 139 -5.63 -16.85 -5.40
N MET A 140 -6.28 -16.40 -6.47
CA MET A 140 -7.59 -15.75 -6.38
C MET A 140 -8.61 -16.64 -5.65
N ASN A 141 -8.66 -17.93 -5.98
CA ASN A 141 -9.58 -18.88 -5.35
C ASN A 141 -9.26 -19.15 -3.87
N GLU A 142 -7.98 -19.26 -3.50
CA GLU A 142 -7.57 -19.38 -2.09
C GLU A 142 -7.87 -18.10 -1.30
N LEU A 143 -7.86 -16.95 -1.97
CA LEU A 143 -8.36 -15.65 -1.48
C LEU A 143 -9.89 -15.51 -1.65
N GLY A 144 -10.66 -16.60 -1.75
CA GLY A 144 -12.13 -16.55 -1.83
C GLY A 144 -12.71 -15.77 -3.01
N ILE A 145 -11.90 -15.44 -4.03
CA ILE A 145 -12.33 -14.80 -5.28
C ILE A 145 -12.54 -15.92 -6.30
N HIS A 146 -13.71 -16.55 -6.22
CA HIS A 146 -14.00 -17.73 -7.02
C HIS A 146 -14.26 -17.40 -8.49
N THR A 147 -13.54 -18.07 -9.38
CA THR A 147 -13.63 -17.90 -10.83
C THR A 147 -14.38 -19.08 -11.47
N TYR A 148 -15.02 -18.83 -12.63
CA TYR A 148 -15.60 -19.90 -13.47
C TYR A 148 -15.08 -19.87 -14.91
N SER A 149 -14.30 -18.86 -15.28
CA SER A 149 -13.57 -18.81 -16.55
C SER A 149 -12.42 -17.82 -16.50
N CYS A 150 -11.42 -18.01 -17.36
CA CYS A 150 -10.30 -17.09 -17.54
C CYS A 150 -9.61 -17.29 -18.89
N CYS A 151 -8.85 -16.28 -19.33
CA CYS A 151 -7.97 -16.36 -20.49
C CYS A 151 -6.76 -15.42 -20.30
N ASP A 152 -5.57 -15.86 -20.71
CA ASP A 152 -4.33 -15.05 -20.70
C ASP A 152 -4.23 -14.08 -21.91
N GLY A 153 -5.21 -14.13 -22.82
CA GLY A 153 -5.28 -13.28 -24.00
C GLY A 153 -4.33 -13.67 -25.14
N HIS A 154 -3.53 -14.73 -24.96
CA HIS A 154 -2.67 -15.37 -25.95
C HIS A 154 -1.75 -14.39 -26.70
N GLY A 155 -1.21 -13.40 -26.00
CA GLY A 155 -0.31 -12.40 -26.59
C GLY A 155 -1.00 -11.34 -27.45
N LYS A 156 -2.32 -11.39 -27.60
CA LYS A 156 -3.07 -10.57 -28.59
C LYS A 156 -4.17 -9.72 -27.98
N ARG A 157 -4.70 -10.14 -26.83
CA ARG A 157 -5.82 -9.48 -26.15
C ARG A 157 -5.47 -9.30 -24.68
N LEU A 158 -6.21 -8.43 -23.99
CA LEU A 158 -6.03 -8.26 -22.56
C LEU A 158 -6.48 -9.53 -21.79
N PRO A 159 -5.68 -10.01 -20.83
CA PRO A 159 -6.05 -11.12 -19.96
C PRO A 159 -7.31 -10.81 -19.17
N HIS A 160 -8.11 -11.83 -18.86
CA HIS A 160 -9.33 -11.65 -18.08
C HIS A 160 -9.73 -12.91 -17.28
N ALA A 161 -10.55 -12.69 -16.26
CA ALA A 161 -11.21 -13.73 -15.50
C ALA A 161 -12.66 -13.35 -15.20
N ASN A 162 -13.55 -14.33 -15.18
CA ASN A 162 -14.94 -14.15 -14.77
C ASN A 162 -15.17 -14.86 -13.44
N MET A 163 -15.75 -14.12 -12.49
CA MET A 163 -15.99 -14.52 -11.12
C MET A 163 -17.41 -15.06 -10.95
N ILE A 164 -17.57 -16.04 -10.07
CA ILE A 164 -18.88 -16.59 -9.73
C ILE A 164 -19.77 -15.51 -9.11
N SER A 165 -19.17 -14.71 -8.21
CA SER A 165 -19.83 -13.64 -7.47
C SER A 165 -19.25 -12.27 -7.80
N TYR A 166 -19.99 -11.20 -7.49
CA TYR A 166 -19.45 -9.84 -7.57
C TYR A 166 -18.31 -9.66 -6.57
N LEU A 167 -17.30 -8.88 -6.95
CA LEU A 167 -16.20 -8.55 -6.05
C LEU A 167 -16.64 -7.56 -4.98
N GLY A 168 -16.40 -7.92 -3.72
CA GLY A 168 -16.46 -6.98 -2.60
C GLY A 168 -15.32 -5.95 -2.64
N THR A 169 -15.44 -4.89 -1.84
CA THR A 169 -14.43 -3.81 -1.77
C THR A 169 -13.04 -4.33 -1.42
N GLN A 170 -12.94 -5.24 -0.43
CA GLN A 170 -11.66 -5.81 -0.02
C GLN A 170 -11.03 -6.68 -1.11
N GLN A 171 -11.83 -7.47 -1.83
CA GLN A 171 -11.34 -8.30 -2.94
C GLN A 171 -10.80 -7.44 -4.09
N LYS A 172 -11.53 -6.39 -4.48
CA LYS A 172 -11.06 -5.42 -5.48
C LYS A 172 -9.74 -4.79 -5.04
N HIS A 173 -9.65 -4.38 -3.78
CA HIS A 173 -8.46 -3.77 -3.21
C HIS A 173 -7.25 -4.71 -3.24
N ILE A 174 -7.42 -5.98 -2.85
CA ILE A 174 -6.35 -6.99 -2.92
C ILE A 174 -5.86 -7.13 -4.36
N LEU A 175 -6.76 -7.31 -5.34
CA LEU A 175 -6.36 -7.48 -6.73
C LEU A 175 -5.65 -6.23 -7.28
N GLN A 176 -6.11 -5.03 -6.91
CA GLN A 176 -5.50 -3.78 -7.34
C GLN A 176 -4.10 -3.61 -6.74
N VAL A 177 -3.93 -3.78 -5.43
CA VAL A 177 -2.64 -3.60 -4.76
C VAL A 177 -1.63 -4.67 -5.17
N SER A 178 -2.10 -5.87 -5.50
CA SER A 178 -1.24 -6.97 -5.95
C SER A 178 -0.78 -6.82 -7.39
N ALA A 179 -1.37 -5.92 -8.20
CA ALA A 179 -0.94 -5.70 -9.57
C ALA A 179 0.52 -5.19 -9.59
N PRO A 180 1.44 -5.83 -10.35
CA PRO A 180 2.80 -5.33 -10.52
C PRO A 180 2.80 -4.03 -11.34
N GLU A 181 3.96 -3.36 -11.39
CA GLU A 181 4.19 -2.20 -12.25
C GLU A 181 3.77 -2.49 -13.70
N GLY A 182 3.23 -1.50 -14.40
CA GLY A 182 2.74 -1.66 -15.78
C GLY A 182 1.48 -2.55 -15.92
N MET A 183 0.89 -2.99 -14.80
CA MET A 183 -0.40 -3.69 -14.78
C MET A 183 -1.45 -2.88 -14.03
N SER A 184 -2.56 -2.66 -14.70
CA SER A 184 -3.78 -2.04 -14.18
C SER A 184 -4.91 -3.07 -14.17
N LEU A 185 -5.96 -2.84 -13.39
CA LEU A 185 -7.12 -3.74 -13.32
C LEU A 185 -8.42 -2.96 -13.48
N ARG A 186 -9.27 -3.47 -14.37
CA ARG A 186 -10.65 -3.02 -14.54
C ARG A 186 -11.62 -4.12 -14.12
N ALA A 187 -12.48 -3.81 -13.16
CA ALA A 187 -13.55 -4.70 -12.72
C ALA A 187 -14.91 -4.17 -13.19
N GLN A 188 -15.64 -4.95 -14.00
CA GLN A 188 -16.99 -4.62 -14.45
C GLN A 188 -17.93 -5.80 -14.18
N GLY A 189 -18.88 -5.61 -13.28
CA GLY A 189 -19.79 -6.66 -12.82
C GLY A 189 -19.02 -7.83 -12.20
N ARG A 190 -19.11 -8.99 -12.84
CA ARG A 190 -18.42 -10.24 -12.46
C ARG A 190 -17.18 -10.53 -13.31
N ARG A 191 -16.69 -9.56 -14.07
CA ARG A 191 -15.48 -9.71 -14.90
C ARG A 191 -14.36 -8.81 -14.40
N VAL A 192 -13.17 -9.37 -14.33
CA VAL A 192 -11.90 -8.65 -14.17
C VAL A 192 -11.12 -8.76 -15.46
N GLN A 193 -10.58 -7.64 -15.91
CA GLN A 193 -9.65 -7.55 -17.02
C GLN A 193 -8.40 -6.82 -16.57
N TRP A 194 -7.24 -7.34 -16.93
CA TRP A 194 -5.95 -6.74 -16.62
C TRP A 194 -5.46 -5.93 -17.80
N GLU A 195 -5.24 -4.64 -17.58
CA GLU A 195 -4.66 -3.72 -18.55
C GLU A 195 -3.14 -3.81 -18.43
N MET A 196 -2.50 -4.35 -19.47
CA MET A 196 -1.05 -4.58 -19.56
C MET A 196 -0.67 -4.74 -21.02
N ASN A 197 0.63 -4.70 -21.34
CA ASN A 197 1.12 -5.09 -22.67
C ASN A 197 0.82 -6.59 -22.91
N PRO A 198 -0.04 -6.97 -23.88
CA PRO A 198 -0.37 -8.37 -24.10
C PRO A 198 0.84 -9.23 -24.48
N SER A 199 1.87 -8.63 -25.07
CA SER A 199 3.11 -9.31 -25.46
C SER A 199 4.05 -9.65 -24.30
N GLU A 200 3.70 -9.28 -23.06
CA GLU A 200 4.50 -9.51 -21.85
C GLU A 200 3.72 -10.36 -20.83
N PRO A 201 3.35 -11.62 -21.16
CA PRO A 201 2.53 -12.47 -20.30
C PRO A 201 3.19 -12.79 -18.95
N GLU A 202 4.51 -12.59 -18.82
CA GLU A 202 5.26 -12.76 -17.57
C GLU A 202 4.75 -11.84 -16.45
N ARG A 203 4.07 -10.72 -16.77
CA ARG A 203 3.44 -9.88 -15.74
C ARG A 203 2.32 -10.63 -15.01
N LEU A 204 1.63 -11.57 -15.65
CA LEU A 204 0.65 -12.43 -14.97
C LEU A 204 1.32 -13.38 -13.98
N LEU A 205 2.54 -13.84 -14.28
CA LEU A 205 3.33 -14.65 -13.35
C LEU A 205 3.72 -13.82 -12.12
N GLN A 206 4.23 -12.61 -12.33
CA GLN A 206 4.53 -11.69 -11.23
C GLN A 206 3.27 -11.38 -10.39
N PHE A 207 2.12 -11.21 -11.04
CA PHE A 207 0.84 -11.04 -10.36
C PHE A 207 0.45 -12.27 -9.52
N ALA A 208 0.61 -13.48 -10.06
CA ALA A 208 0.38 -14.73 -9.34
C ALA A 208 1.30 -14.85 -8.11
N GLU A 209 2.58 -14.57 -8.26
CA GLU A 209 3.55 -14.56 -7.15
C GLU A 209 3.12 -13.59 -6.04
N ARG A 210 2.68 -12.38 -6.40
CA ARG A 210 2.19 -11.38 -5.43
C ARG A 210 0.93 -11.85 -4.70
N LEU A 211 -0.02 -12.46 -5.42
CA LEU A 211 -1.20 -13.05 -4.78
C LEU A 211 -0.83 -14.19 -3.83
N TYR A 212 0.11 -15.05 -4.21
CA TYR A 212 0.62 -16.13 -3.35
C TYR A 212 1.27 -15.60 -2.07
N CYS A 213 2.05 -14.51 -2.16
CA CYS A 213 2.64 -13.88 -0.99
C CYS A 213 1.56 -13.41 0.00
N ILE A 214 0.42 -12.91 -0.47
CA ILE A 214 -0.71 -12.54 0.40
C ILE A 214 -1.42 -13.76 0.97
N VAL A 215 -1.60 -14.82 0.18
CA VAL A 215 -2.15 -16.09 0.67
C VAL A 215 -1.29 -16.66 1.81
N SER A 216 0.02 -16.65 1.62
CA SER A 216 1.00 -17.24 2.54
C SER A 216 1.24 -16.37 3.77
N GLU A 217 1.39 -15.06 3.56
CA GLU A 217 1.60 -14.07 4.60
C GLU A 217 0.67 -12.87 4.33
N PRO A 218 -0.56 -12.89 4.87
CA PRO A 218 -1.55 -11.83 4.68
C PRO A 218 -1.06 -10.40 4.96
N ALA A 219 -0.11 -10.28 5.89
CA ALA A 219 0.58 -9.05 6.24
C ALA A 219 1.26 -8.39 5.02
N THR A 220 1.68 -9.15 4.01
CA THR A 220 2.33 -8.65 2.78
C THR A 220 1.48 -7.63 2.03
N LEU A 221 0.15 -7.67 2.16
CA LEU A 221 -0.72 -6.66 1.57
C LEU A 221 -0.32 -5.25 2.01
N PHE A 222 0.12 -5.08 3.26
CA PHE A 222 0.61 -3.81 3.79
C PHE A 222 1.83 -3.30 3.02
N ARG A 223 2.79 -4.18 2.75
CA ARG A 223 4.01 -3.83 2.01
C ARG A 223 3.70 -3.42 0.58
N TYR A 224 2.81 -4.14 -0.09
CA TYR A 224 2.40 -3.76 -1.44
C TYR A 224 1.61 -2.45 -1.47
N GLU A 225 0.83 -2.13 -0.44
CA GLU A 225 0.25 -0.80 -0.34
C GLU A 225 1.32 0.28 -0.14
N ALA A 226 2.35 0.00 0.66
CA ALA A 226 3.48 0.92 0.88
C ALA A 226 4.32 1.11 -0.39
N ASP A 227 4.55 0.06 -1.17
CA ASP A 227 5.24 0.13 -2.47
C ASP A 227 4.48 1.05 -3.44
N ARG A 228 3.16 0.89 -3.54
CA ARG A 228 2.32 1.74 -4.39
C ARG A 228 2.24 3.18 -3.87
N PHE A 229 2.30 3.37 -2.57
CA PHE A 229 2.42 4.70 -1.97
C PHE A 229 3.77 5.35 -2.35
N ALA A 230 4.86 4.58 -2.32
CA ALA A 230 6.20 5.05 -2.64
C ALA A 230 6.32 5.56 -4.08
N GLU A 231 5.61 4.97 -5.04
CA GLU A 231 5.53 5.48 -6.42
C GLU A 231 5.07 6.95 -6.44
N GLY A 232 4.01 7.27 -5.70
CA GLY A 232 3.49 8.63 -5.60
C GLY A 232 4.40 9.58 -4.82
N LEU A 233 5.16 9.08 -3.84
CA LEU A 233 6.18 9.85 -3.13
C LEU A 233 7.36 10.18 -4.05
N VAL A 234 7.86 9.20 -4.81
CA VAL A 234 8.94 9.39 -5.79
C VAL A 234 8.58 10.47 -6.80
N GLU A 235 7.35 10.45 -7.34
CA GLU A 235 6.86 11.52 -8.23
C GLU A 235 6.96 12.91 -7.60
N LEU A 236 6.68 13.06 -6.29
CA LEU A 236 6.77 14.35 -5.61
C LEU A 236 8.22 14.76 -5.35
N LEU A 237 9.10 13.81 -5.02
CA LEU A 237 10.53 14.06 -4.81
C LEU A 237 11.22 14.58 -6.08
N GLU A 238 10.77 14.16 -7.26
CA GLU A 238 11.34 14.61 -8.53
C GLU A 238 10.99 16.07 -8.92
N ILE A 239 10.02 16.70 -8.24
CA ILE A 239 9.52 18.02 -8.65
C ILE A 239 10.28 19.13 -7.92
N PRO A 240 10.95 20.06 -8.61
CA PRO A 240 11.58 21.23 -7.98
C PRO A 240 10.55 22.14 -7.29
N GLY A 241 11.00 22.88 -6.28
CA GLY A 241 10.16 23.82 -5.55
C GLY A 241 10.84 24.30 -4.28
N GLU A 242 11.99 24.96 -4.40
CA GLU A 242 12.62 25.71 -3.32
C GLU A 242 11.72 26.87 -2.86
N SER A 243 11.97 27.40 -1.65
CA SER A 243 11.14 28.47 -1.06
C SER A 243 11.01 29.69 -1.98
N GLY A 244 9.77 30.05 -2.33
CA GLY A 244 9.44 31.11 -3.28
C GLY A 244 9.26 30.67 -4.74
N SER A 245 9.61 29.42 -5.08
CA SER A 245 9.51 28.82 -6.43
C SER A 245 8.56 27.62 -6.50
N GLU A 246 7.59 27.51 -5.59
CA GLU A 246 6.75 26.32 -5.39
C GLU A 246 5.71 26.08 -6.51
N GLU A 247 5.69 26.87 -7.59
CA GLU A 247 4.67 26.79 -8.65
C GLU A 247 4.57 25.41 -9.32
N ARG A 248 5.70 24.70 -9.49
CA ARG A 248 5.67 23.36 -10.11
C ARG A 248 5.03 22.32 -9.18
N ILE A 249 5.46 22.29 -7.93
CA ILE A 249 4.92 21.37 -6.92
C ILE A 249 3.47 21.71 -6.58
N ARG A 250 3.12 23.00 -6.47
CA ARG A 250 1.74 23.48 -6.30
C ARG A 250 0.82 22.96 -7.38
N ARG A 251 1.21 23.07 -8.67
CA ARG A 251 0.41 22.54 -9.77
C ARG A 251 0.20 21.03 -9.68
N ALA A 252 1.24 20.27 -9.30
CA ALA A 252 1.14 18.84 -9.11
C ALA A 252 0.21 18.47 -7.95
N ALA A 253 0.31 19.17 -6.82
CA ALA A 253 -0.57 18.99 -5.67
C ALA A 253 -2.04 19.28 -6.02
N ILE A 254 -2.31 20.41 -6.68
CA ILE A 254 -3.65 20.78 -7.17
C ILE A 254 -4.21 19.69 -8.10
N ALA A 255 -3.42 19.19 -9.05
CA ALA A 255 -3.87 18.13 -9.96
C ALA A 255 -4.26 16.84 -9.22
N LYS A 256 -3.53 16.49 -8.16
CA LYS A 256 -3.82 15.32 -7.32
C LYS A 256 -5.06 15.56 -6.43
N LEU A 257 -5.22 16.75 -5.85
CA LEU A 257 -6.33 17.13 -4.96
C LEU A 257 -7.67 17.33 -5.69
N ARG A 258 -7.67 17.89 -6.91
CA ARG A 258 -8.89 18.21 -7.68
C ARG A 258 -9.89 17.06 -7.85
N ARG A 259 -9.43 15.81 -7.78
CA ARG A 259 -10.28 14.62 -7.94
C ARG A 259 -11.02 14.22 -6.66
N HIS A 260 -10.67 14.85 -5.55
CA HIS A 260 -11.09 14.45 -4.21
C HIS A 260 -11.68 15.62 -3.41
N ALA A 261 -11.28 16.85 -3.71
CA ALA A 261 -11.73 18.04 -3.01
C ALA A 261 -13.08 18.56 -3.55
N ASP A 262 -13.96 18.95 -2.63
CA ASP A 262 -15.22 19.65 -2.91
C ASP A 262 -14.98 21.16 -3.09
N ASP A 263 -14.00 21.70 -2.36
CA ASP A 263 -13.49 23.06 -2.54
C ASP A 263 -11.95 23.04 -2.60
N LEU A 264 -11.38 23.87 -3.47
CA LEU A 264 -9.94 23.93 -3.71
C LEU A 264 -9.56 25.30 -4.27
N PHE A 265 -8.69 26.00 -3.55
CA PHE A 265 -8.17 27.30 -3.98
C PHE A 265 -6.71 27.47 -3.59
N VAL A 266 -6.09 28.50 -4.18
CA VAL A 266 -4.76 28.98 -3.79
C VAL A 266 -4.96 30.32 -3.12
N ASP A 267 -4.44 30.50 -1.93
CA ASP A 267 -4.57 31.78 -1.22
C ASP A 267 -3.60 32.84 -1.75
N ARG A 268 -3.57 34.02 -1.11
CA ARG A 268 -2.71 35.12 -1.54
C ARG A 268 -1.21 34.85 -1.32
N ALA A 269 -0.86 34.01 -0.38
CA ALA A 269 0.53 33.64 -0.11
C ALA A 269 1.04 32.57 -1.09
N GLY A 270 0.13 31.80 -1.68
CA GLY A 270 0.44 30.69 -2.58
C GLY A 270 0.20 29.31 -1.95
N ASN A 271 -0.39 29.25 -0.75
CA ASN A 271 -0.77 28.01 -0.10
C ASN A 271 -1.89 27.34 -0.90
N VAL A 272 -1.88 26.00 -0.96
CA VAL A 272 -3.00 25.24 -1.51
C VAL A 272 -3.94 24.87 -0.38
N CYS A 273 -5.17 25.37 -0.43
CA CYS A 273 -6.21 25.09 0.55
C CYS A 273 -7.31 24.25 -0.09
N ALA A 274 -7.70 23.16 0.57
CA ALA A 274 -8.75 22.28 0.09
C ALA A 274 -9.69 21.83 1.22
N ALA A 275 -10.93 21.50 0.87
CA ALA A 275 -11.90 20.89 1.77
C ALA A 275 -12.55 19.67 1.11
N ILE A 276 -12.69 18.60 1.90
CA ILE A 276 -13.36 17.35 1.50
C ILE A 276 -14.48 17.07 2.51
N LEU A 277 -15.72 17.06 2.03
CA LEU A 277 -16.92 16.85 2.83
C LEU A 277 -17.19 15.34 2.97
N CYS A 278 -17.03 14.83 4.18
CA CYS A 278 -17.27 13.41 4.50
C CYS A 278 -18.49 13.20 5.40
N GLY A 279 -19.06 14.27 5.96
CA GLY A 279 -20.24 14.21 6.83
C GLY A 279 -20.42 15.47 7.68
N GLU A 280 -21.17 15.35 8.77
CA GLU A 280 -21.61 16.51 9.59
C GLU A 280 -20.83 16.72 10.90
N GLY A 281 -19.84 15.87 11.20
CA GLY A 281 -19.01 16.04 12.40
C GLY A 281 -17.88 17.06 12.23
N PRO A 282 -16.82 16.97 13.04
CA PRO A 282 -15.85 18.05 13.20
C PRO A 282 -15.00 18.28 11.95
N THR A 283 -14.49 19.50 11.81
CA THR A 283 -13.48 19.84 10.81
C THR A 283 -12.08 19.51 11.35
N VAL A 284 -11.34 18.66 10.63
CA VAL A 284 -9.94 18.29 10.92
C VAL A 284 -9.05 18.87 9.83
N LEU A 285 -7.97 19.56 10.21
CA LEU A 285 -6.98 20.10 9.28
C LEU A 285 -5.77 19.16 9.16
N LEU A 286 -5.35 18.89 7.94
CA LEU A 286 -4.04 18.30 7.64
C LEU A 286 -3.10 19.37 7.05
N SER A 287 -1.86 19.45 7.55
CA SER A 287 -0.86 20.40 7.05
C SER A 287 0.48 19.73 6.73
N ALA A 288 1.11 20.17 5.65
CA ALA A 288 2.47 19.84 5.21
C ALA A 288 2.98 21.02 4.38
N HIS A 289 4.28 21.23 4.29
CA HIS A 289 4.81 22.32 3.46
C HIS A 289 5.26 21.82 2.07
N MET A 290 5.20 22.72 1.08
CA MET A 290 5.50 22.39 -0.33
C MET A 290 6.94 22.65 -0.71
N ASP A 291 7.54 23.66 -0.08
CA ASP A 291 8.90 24.06 -0.37
C ASP A 291 9.92 23.04 0.11
N VAL A 292 11.12 23.09 -0.46
CA VAL A 292 12.27 22.31 -0.02
C VAL A 292 13.41 23.26 0.33
N PHE A 293 14.26 22.83 1.26
CA PHE A 293 15.39 23.63 1.76
C PHE A 293 16.30 24.24 0.68
N SER A 294 16.58 23.51 -0.41
CA SER A 294 17.46 23.98 -1.49
C SER A 294 17.03 23.46 -2.86
N GLU A 295 17.63 23.99 -3.92
CA GLU A 295 17.39 23.53 -5.28
C GLU A 295 17.67 22.01 -5.41
N ILE A 296 16.82 21.35 -6.21
CA ILE A 296 16.94 19.94 -6.55
C ILE A 296 17.85 19.80 -7.78
N GLU A 297 18.94 19.05 -7.62
CA GLU A 297 19.91 18.78 -8.68
C GLU A 297 19.25 18.11 -9.90
N PRO A 298 19.29 18.72 -11.10
CA PRO A 298 18.53 18.25 -12.27
C PRO A 298 18.89 16.82 -12.74
N GLU A 299 20.15 16.44 -12.56
CA GLU A 299 20.69 15.14 -13.02
C GLU A 299 20.73 14.08 -11.91
N ARG A 300 20.22 14.40 -10.70
CA ARG A 300 20.20 13.44 -9.59
C ARG A 300 19.30 12.27 -9.91
N ARG A 301 19.62 11.11 -9.35
CA ARG A 301 18.77 9.93 -9.35
C ARG A 301 18.32 9.63 -7.94
N ILE A 302 17.05 9.26 -7.79
CA ILE A 302 16.56 8.68 -6.55
C ILE A 302 17.08 7.24 -6.46
N VAL A 303 17.81 6.96 -5.38
CA VAL A 303 18.41 5.66 -5.10
C VAL A 303 17.52 4.93 -4.10
N ARG A 304 17.03 3.74 -4.47
CA ARG A 304 16.21 2.89 -3.59
C ARG A 304 17.05 1.76 -3.01
N ARG A 305 17.07 1.64 -1.67
CA ARG A 305 17.67 0.52 -0.92
C ARG A 305 16.64 -0.06 0.04
N GLY A 306 15.94 -1.11 -0.40
CA GLY A 306 14.82 -1.68 0.36
C GLY A 306 13.66 -0.68 0.46
N THR A 307 13.38 -0.19 1.67
CA THR A 307 12.36 0.85 1.91
C THR A 307 12.89 2.27 1.99
N GLU A 308 14.21 2.41 2.02
CA GLU A 308 14.87 3.71 2.06
C GLU A 308 15.06 4.27 0.65
N LEU A 309 14.73 5.55 0.50
CA LEU A 309 15.02 6.38 -0.67
C LEU A 309 16.05 7.44 -0.27
N SER A 310 17.04 7.67 -1.13
CA SER A 310 18.05 8.72 -0.99
C SER A 310 18.29 9.41 -2.33
N SER A 311 19.01 10.54 -2.32
CA SER A 311 19.50 11.16 -3.56
C SER A 311 20.90 10.66 -3.91
N SER A 312 21.23 10.59 -5.20
CA SER A 312 22.62 10.38 -5.64
C SER A 312 23.49 11.63 -5.50
N GLU A 313 22.87 12.80 -5.47
CA GLU A 313 23.52 14.11 -5.43
C GLU A 313 22.53 15.16 -4.88
N GLY A 314 23.02 16.17 -4.17
CA GLY A 314 22.18 17.19 -3.52
C GLY A 314 21.24 16.62 -2.48
N ILE A 315 20.27 17.44 -2.05
CA ILE A 315 19.21 17.01 -1.13
C ILE A 315 18.23 16.03 -1.81
N LEU A 316 17.50 15.26 -1.01
CA LEU A 316 16.41 14.42 -1.50
C LEU A 316 15.12 15.25 -1.69
N GLY A 317 14.91 16.23 -0.80
CA GLY A 317 13.67 17.00 -0.68
C GLY A 317 12.56 16.20 -0.01
N ALA A 318 12.89 15.27 0.90
CA ALA A 318 11.88 14.49 1.60
C ALA A 318 11.19 15.32 2.70
N ASP A 319 11.91 16.27 3.28
CA ASP A 319 11.39 17.41 4.02
C ASP A 319 10.87 18.48 3.03
N ASP A 320 9.56 18.64 2.80
CA ASP A 320 8.42 17.86 3.35
C ASP A 320 7.55 17.18 2.29
N ARG A 321 8.17 16.70 1.21
CA ARG A 321 7.45 15.87 0.22
C ARG A 321 6.92 14.57 0.79
N ALA A 322 7.51 14.08 1.88
CA ALA A 322 6.98 12.94 2.64
C ALA A 322 5.63 13.29 3.30
N GLY A 323 5.51 14.43 3.98
CA GLY A 323 4.26 14.93 4.54
C GLY A 323 3.18 15.15 3.49
N MET A 324 3.55 15.79 2.38
CA MET A 324 2.66 15.97 1.24
C MET A 324 2.11 14.62 0.72
N ALA A 325 2.98 13.62 0.57
CA ALA A 325 2.56 12.30 0.11
C ALA A 325 1.54 11.65 1.07
N VAL A 326 1.77 11.76 2.39
CA VAL A 326 0.84 11.26 3.41
C VAL A 326 -0.54 11.89 3.25
N ILE A 327 -0.60 13.22 3.14
CA ILE A 327 -1.87 13.96 3.03
C ILE A 327 -2.61 13.61 1.73
N LEU A 328 -1.90 13.59 0.60
CA LEU A 328 -2.49 13.27 -0.69
C LEU A 328 -3.06 11.84 -0.71
N GLU A 329 -2.38 10.89 -0.07
CA GLU A 329 -2.87 9.51 0.05
C GLU A 329 -4.10 9.41 0.96
N LEU A 330 -4.16 10.19 2.04
CA LEU A 330 -5.34 10.27 2.91
C LEU A 330 -6.55 10.86 2.18
N CYS A 331 -6.37 11.91 1.38
CA CYS A 331 -7.43 12.50 0.55
C CYS A 331 -8.06 11.46 -0.39
N ARG A 332 -7.24 10.59 -0.99
CA ARG A 332 -7.71 9.49 -1.85
C ARG A 332 -8.48 8.39 -1.10
N ARG A 333 -8.27 8.29 0.22
CA ARG A 333 -8.78 7.20 1.06
C ARG A 333 -9.91 7.61 1.99
N VAL A 334 -10.10 8.90 2.27
CA VAL A 334 -10.98 9.36 3.35
C VAL A 334 -12.42 8.84 3.23
N HIS A 335 -13.02 8.83 2.03
CA HIS A 335 -14.35 8.27 1.80
C HIS A 335 -14.45 6.73 1.94
N ARG A 336 -13.33 6.03 2.09
CA ARG A 336 -13.27 4.59 2.43
C ARG A 336 -13.09 4.36 3.92
N THR A 337 -13.07 5.42 4.72
CA THR A 337 -13.07 5.37 6.18
C THR A 337 -14.47 5.67 6.72
N ASN A 338 -14.67 5.58 8.04
CA ASN A 338 -15.93 6.01 8.67
C ASN A 338 -15.85 7.46 9.15
N PHE A 339 -14.91 8.26 8.63
CA PHE A 339 -14.80 9.66 8.99
C PHE A 339 -16.09 10.40 8.62
N ASN A 340 -16.67 11.10 9.59
CA ASN A 340 -17.93 11.80 9.47
C ASN A 340 -17.71 13.26 9.87
N GLY A 341 -17.17 14.07 8.96
CA GLY A 341 -16.85 15.48 9.20
C GLY A 341 -16.25 16.12 7.95
N THR A 342 -15.53 17.23 8.12
CA THR A 342 -14.83 17.91 7.02
C THR A 342 -13.33 17.73 7.16
N LEU A 343 -12.67 17.25 6.10
CA LEU A 343 -11.21 17.18 6.06
C LEU A 343 -10.70 18.40 5.30
N LYS A 344 -10.09 19.35 6.01
CA LYS A 344 -9.36 20.46 5.41
C LYS A 344 -7.91 20.09 5.19
N VAL A 345 -7.32 20.61 4.13
CA VAL A 345 -5.92 20.45 3.78
C VAL A 345 -5.32 21.82 3.52
N ALA A 346 -4.20 22.12 4.17
CA ALA A 346 -3.34 23.25 3.87
C ALA A 346 -1.97 22.72 3.44
N LEU A 347 -1.56 23.00 2.21
CA LEU A 347 -0.18 22.78 1.76
C LEU A 347 0.50 24.13 1.69
N THR A 348 1.42 24.39 2.62
CA THR A 348 1.96 25.73 2.85
C THR A 348 3.18 26.02 1.98
N VAL A 349 3.46 27.29 1.72
CA VAL A 349 4.69 27.76 1.06
C VAL A 349 5.67 28.32 2.09
N ARG A 350 6.96 28.35 1.76
CA ARG A 350 7.98 29.10 2.51
C ARG A 350 8.02 28.76 4.02
N GLU A 351 7.88 27.49 4.36
CA GLU A 351 8.07 27.02 5.75
C GLU A 351 9.54 27.21 6.14
N GLU A 352 10.43 26.77 5.25
CA GLU A 352 11.89 26.64 5.46
C GLU A 352 12.59 27.98 5.73
N ILE A 353 11.94 29.10 5.40
CA ILE A 353 12.46 30.45 5.58
C ILE A 353 11.73 31.25 6.66
N GLY A 354 10.79 30.64 7.40
CA GLY A 354 10.19 31.27 8.56
C GLY A 354 8.69 31.08 8.76
N LEU A 355 8.10 29.97 8.29
CA LEU A 355 6.67 29.66 8.44
C LEU A 355 5.74 30.69 7.76
N GLU A 356 6.20 31.35 6.70
CA GLU A 356 5.48 32.46 6.09
C GLU A 356 4.12 32.02 5.53
N GLY A 357 4.04 30.80 4.97
CA GLY A 357 2.80 30.24 4.44
C GLY A 357 1.75 30.04 5.52
N SER A 358 2.08 29.37 6.61
CA SER A 358 1.10 29.11 7.69
C SER A 358 0.65 30.38 8.40
N GLN A 359 1.53 31.37 8.58
CA GLN A 359 1.17 32.69 9.14
C GLN A 359 0.17 33.46 8.26
N ALA A 360 0.16 33.19 6.95
CA ALA A 360 -0.68 33.88 5.99
C ALA A 360 -2.05 33.21 5.75
N LEU A 361 -2.33 32.07 6.39
CA LEU A 361 -3.61 31.38 6.26
C LEU A 361 -4.77 32.25 6.73
N ASP A 362 -5.90 32.18 6.02
CA ASP A 362 -7.10 32.95 6.36
C ASP A 362 -7.74 32.42 7.65
N ALA A 363 -7.75 33.25 8.69
CA ALA A 363 -8.37 32.94 9.98
C ALA A 363 -9.85 32.57 9.86
N ALA A 364 -10.60 33.18 8.94
CA ALA A 364 -12.02 32.86 8.73
C ALA A 364 -12.19 31.46 8.12
N TRP A 365 -11.26 31.05 7.25
CA TRP A 365 -11.26 29.69 6.70
C TRP A 365 -10.88 28.64 7.74
N LEU A 366 -10.21 29.03 8.84
CA LEU A 366 -9.79 28.13 9.90
C LEU A 366 -10.75 28.07 11.10
N GLU A 367 -11.76 28.92 11.19
CA GLU A 367 -12.55 29.11 12.43
C GLU A 367 -13.26 27.83 12.92
N ASP A 368 -13.64 26.95 11.99
CA ASP A 368 -14.38 25.72 12.27
C ASP A 368 -13.46 24.52 12.57
N VAL A 369 -12.14 24.67 12.42
CA VAL A 369 -11.16 23.60 12.62
C VAL A 369 -11.07 23.24 14.10
N ARG A 370 -11.35 21.97 14.43
CA ARG A 370 -11.30 21.44 15.81
C ARG A 370 -9.94 20.90 16.22
N GLY A 371 -9.14 20.49 15.25
CA GLY A 371 -7.80 20.00 15.49
C GLY A 371 -7.02 19.88 14.20
N ALA A 372 -5.71 20.10 14.29
CA ALA A 372 -4.79 19.97 13.17
C ALA A 372 -3.81 18.80 13.38
N ILE A 373 -3.41 18.21 12.26
CA ILE A 373 -2.39 17.19 12.15
C ILE A 373 -1.39 17.69 11.11
N VAL A 374 -0.24 18.12 11.58
CA VAL A 374 0.91 18.46 10.73
C VAL A 374 1.75 17.20 10.54
N VAL A 375 2.28 16.99 9.33
CA VAL A 375 3.12 15.82 9.02
C VAL A 375 4.45 16.33 8.49
N ASP A 376 5.33 16.72 9.39
CA ASP A 376 6.56 17.46 9.07
C ASP A 376 7.62 17.19 10.14
N ARG A 377 7.82 15.92 10.46
CA ARG A 377 8.75 15.54 11.53
C ARG A 377 9.65 14.43 11.06
N ARG A 378 10.97 14.62 11.16
CA ARG A 378 11.91 13.52 10.98
C ARG A 378 11.59 12.31 11.89
N GLY A 379 12.13 11.15 11.53
CA GLY A 379 11.93 9.91 12.27
C GLY A 379 10.61 9.22 11.91
N THR A 380 10.18 8.25 12.72
CA THR A 380 9.15 7.28 12.31
C THR A 380 7.93 7.17 13.23
N ARG A 381 8.06 7.58 14.51
CA ARG A 381 7.06 7.32 15.57
C ARG A 381 6.87 8.47 16.54
N ASP A 382 7.31 9.67 16.16
CA ASP A 382 7.24 10.85 17.02
C ASP A 382 5.89 11.56 16.87
N ILE A 383 5.29 11.92 18.00
CA ILE A 383 4.14 12.84 18.08
C ILE A 383 4.65 14.11 18.78
N VAL A 384 5.02 15.12 18.02
CA VAL A 384 5.46 16.40 18.58
C VAL A 384 4.26 17.22 19.01
N THR A 385 4.22 17.57 20.30
CA THR A 385 3.13 18.37 20.91
C THR A 385 3.59 19.71 21.45
N SER A 386 4.87 20.05 21.30
CA SER A 386 5.42 21.34 21.74
C SER A 386 6.74 21.68 21.04
N CYS A 387 6.98 22.98 20.89
CA CYS A 387 8.28 23.52 20.48
C CYS A 387 9.16 23.70 21.72
N GLY A 388 10.26 22.95 21.80
CA GLY A 388 11.26 23.06 22.87
C GLY A 388 10.72 22.78 24.28
N ARG A 389 9.57 22.10 24.42
CA ARG A 389 8.80 21.95 25.69
C ARG A 389 8.28 23.26 26.30
N VAL A 390 8.46 24.39 25.63
CA VAL A 390 8.08 25.71 26.15
C VAL A 390 6.74 26.16 25.57
N ILE A 391 6.55 25.95 24.27
CA ILE A 391 5.35 26.37 23.56
C ILE A 391 4.51 25.12 23.25
N PRO A 392 3.46 24.82 24.03
CA PRO A 392 2.58 23.69 23.76
C PRO A 392 1.72 23.94 22.51
N PHE A 393 1.56 22.91 21.70
CA PHE A 393 0.69 22.94 20.51
C PHE A 393 -0.74 22.45 20.84
N CYS A 394 -0.88 21.67 21.90
CA CYS A 394 -2.15 21.07 22.31
C CYS A 394 -2.12 20.62 23.78
N SER A 395 -3.26 20.14 24.28
CA SER A 395 -3.36 19.50 25.58
C SER A 395 -2.70 18.10 25.57
N GLU A 396 -2.28 17.61 26.74
CA GLU A 396 -1.77 16.23 26.85
C GLU A 396 -2.77 15.18 26.35
N ALA A 397 -4.07 15.42 26.56
CA ALA A 397 -5.12 14.52 26.11
C ALA A 397 -5.16 14.41 24.58
N TYR A 398 -4.96 15.52 23.88
CA TYR A 398 -4.89 15.53 22.42
C TYR A 398 -3.64 14.77 21.92
N GLY A 399 -2.49 14.89 22.57
CA GLY A 399 -1.31 14.06 22.25
C GLY A 399 -1.56 12.56 22.47
N ARG A 400 -2.13 12.18 23.63
CA ARG A 400 -2.45 10.78 23.98
C ARG A 400 -3.48 10.13 23.04
N LEU A 401 -4.33 10.92 22.39
CA LEU A 401 -5.24 10.45 21.34
C LEU A 401 -4.46 9.73 20.23
N PHE A 402 -3.33 10.30 19.78
CA PHE A 402 -2.52 9.71 18.71
C PHE A 402 -1.74 8.48 19.19
N GLU A 403 -1.30 8.42 20.45
CA GLU A 403 -0.71 7.20 21.02
C GLU A 403 -1.74 6.05 21.04
N ALA A 404 -2.98 6.36 21.44
CA ALA A 404 -4.08 5.40 21.43
C ALA A 404 -4.44 4.95 20.00
N ALA A 405 -4.46 5.88 19.03
CA ALA A 405 -4.65 5.56 17.62
C ALA A 405 -3.53 4.65 17.09
N GLY A 406 -2.27 4.92 17.47
CA GLY A 406 -1.11 4.08 17.19
C GLY A 406 -1.33 2.66 17.70
N ALA A 407 -1.69 2.49 18.98
CA ALA A 407 -1.99 1.18 19.55
C ALA A 407 -3.14 0.45 18.81
N LEU A 408 -4.23 1.15 18.47
CA LEU A 408 -5.37 0.59 17.74
C LEU A 408 -5.01 0.20 16.29
N ALA A 409 -4.04 0.87 15.69
CA ALA A 409 -3.50 0.55 14.37
C ALA A 409 -2.38 -0.52 14.42
N GLY A 410 -2.05 -1.04 15.61
CA GLY A 410 -0.97 -2.02 15.82
C GLY A 410 0.44 -1.44 15.88
N MET A 411 0.54 -0.14 16.09
CA MET A 411 1.75 0.68 16.22
C MET A 411 1.82 1.31 17.62
N PRO A 412 1.86 0.53 18.72
CA PRO A 412 1.83 1.06 20.10
C PRO A 412 3.07 1.87 20.51
N ASP A 413 4.06 1.97 19.61
CA ASP A 413 5.34 2.66 19.75
C ASP A 413 5.30 4.12 19.28
N TRP A 414 4.17 4.61 18.74
CA TRP A 414 3.96 6.06 18.62
C TRP A 414 4.00 6.71 20.00
N ARG A 415 4.81 7.76 20.13
CA ARG A 415 5.07 8.41 21.42
C ARG A 415 5.11 9.91 21.31
N VAL A 416 4.51 10.58 22.30
CA VAL A 416 4.68 12.02 22.47
C VAL A 416 6.14 12.33 22.76
N THR A 417 6.69 13.27 22.00
CA THR A 417 8.09 13.70 22.12
C THR A 417 8.21 15.21 22.01
N PRO A 418 9.22 15.83 22.64
CA PRO A 418 9.57 17.22 22.35
C PRO A 418 10.07 17.37 20.92
N GLY A 419 9.72 18.47 20.26
CA GLY A 419 10.20 18.77 18.92
C GLY A 419 10.56 20.24 18.70
N GLY A 420 10.82 20.55 17.44
CA GLY A 420 11.13 21.89 16.97
C GLY A 420 9.87 22.71 16.63
N SER A 421 10.10 23.82 15.95
CA SER A 421 9.04 24.59 15.32
C SER A 421 8.60 23.91 14.03
N SER A 422 7.33 24.07 13.68
CA SER A 422 6.76 23.81 12.35
C SER A 422 5.45 24.60 12.23
N ASP A 423 4.69 24.41 11.14
CA ASP A 423 3.32 24.92 11.01
C ASP A 423 2.43 24.65 12.23
N ALA A 424 2.66 23.55 12.95
CA ALA A 424 1.91 23.20 14.15
C ALA A 424 2.00 24.27 15.25
N LYS A 425 3.14 24.97 15.32
CA LYS A 425 3.33 26.09 16.24
C LYS A 425 2.40 27.24 15.88
N VAL A 426 2.38 27.66 14.61
CA VAL A 426 1.57 28.79 14.13
C VAL A 426 0.08 28.50 14.30
N LEU A 427 -0.36 27.31 13.87
CA LEU A 427 -1.74 26.83 14.05
C LEU A 427 -2.19 26.87 15.51
N ALA A 428 -1.31 26.48 16.44
CA ALA A 428 -1.62 26.51 17.85
C ALA A 428 -1.58 27.93 18.47
N THR A 429 -0.55 28.72 18.18
CA THR A 429 -0.33 30.00 18.89
C THR A 429 -1.10 31.17 18.29
N GLU A 430 -1.31 31.18 16.98
CA GLU A 430 -1.96 32.30 16.27
C GLU A 430 -3.43 32.03 16.00
N PHE A 431 -3.80 30.77 15.72
CA PHE A 431 -5.18 30.39 15.41
C PHE A 431 -5.88 29.62 16.54
N GLY A 432 -5.17 29.24 17.61
CA GLY A 432 -5.74 28.55 18.76
C GLY A 432 -6.17 27.11 18.47
N ILE A 433 -5.65 26.49 17.41
CA ILE A 433 -6.04 25.15 16.96
C ILE A 433 -5.14 24.10 17.63
N PRO A 434 -5.70 23.14 18.39
CA PRO A 434 -4.93 22.03 18.95
C PRO A 434 -4.22 21.24 17.84
N SER A 435 -2.90 21.20 17.90
CA SER A 435 -2.06 20.66 16.82
C SER A 435 -1.09 19.60 17.32
N VAL A 436 -0.79 18.62 16.46
CA VAL A 436 0.37 17.72 16.58
C VAL A 436 1.22 17.82 15.32
N ASN A 437 2.52 17.58 15.44
CA ASN A 437 3.40 17.34 14.29
C ASN A 437 3.90 15.88 14.32
N LEU A 438 3.56 15.10 13.30
CA LEU A 438 3.78 13.66 13.22
C LEU A 438 4.95 13.31 12.34
N SER A 439 5.72 12.28 12.75
CA SER A 439 6.82 11.75 11.95
C SER A 439 6.41 11.43 10.49
N ALA A 440 7.22 11.87 9.54
CA ALA A 440 7.04 11.67 8.11
C ALA A 440 8.01 10.62 7.50
N GLY A 441 8.94 10.07 8.28
CA GLY A 441 9.83 8.98 7.86
C GLY A 441 11.20 9.42 7.33
N TYR A 442 11.43 10.73 7.16
CA TYR A 442 12.72 11.25 6.70
C TYR A 442 13.74 11.41 7.84
N ARG A 443 15.03 11.47 7.49
CA ARG A 443 16.15 11.71 8.40
C ARG A 443 17.24 12.50 7.69
N HIS A 444 18.07 13.19 8.46
CA HIS A 444 19.19 13.98 7.94
C HIS A 444 18.72 15.08 6.99
N GLU A 445 17.58 15.68 7.32
CA GLU A 445 16.98 16.81 6.64
C GLU A 445 18.00 17.92 6.37
N HIS A 446 17.81 18.64 5.26
CA HIS A 446 18.66 19.76 4.83
C HIS A 446 20.11 19.40 4.53
N THR A 447 20.39 18.13 4.23
CA THR A 447 21.72 17.65 3.86
C THR A 447 21.69 16.76 2.62
N SER A 448 22.84 16.54 1.98
CA SER A 448 22.99 15.55 0.91
C SER A 448 22.90 14.09 1.37
N SER A 449 22.81 13.87 2.68
CA SER A 449 22.62 12.54 3.29
C SER A 449 21.17 12.28 3.67
N GLU A 450 20.25 13.15 3.24
CA GLU A 450 18.82 13.01 3.49
C GLU A 450 18.28 11.69 2.92
N THR A 451 17.55 10.97 3.77
CA THR A 451 16.86 9.74 3.40
C THR A 451 15.41 9.76 3.87
N VAL A 452 14.55 8.97 3.22
CA VAL A 452 13.19 8.70 3.68
C VAL A 452 12.87 7.22 3.59
N ASP A 453 12.35 6.66 4.68
CA ASP A 453 11.79 5.30 4.71
C ASP A 453 10.31 5.36 4.34
N TYR A 454 9.96 5.03 3.09
CA TYR A 454 8.57 5.14 2.62
C TYR A 454 7.63 4.19 3.36
N LEU A 455 8.14 3.12 3.97
CA LEU A 455 7.33 2.22 4.79
C LEU A 455 6.94 2.92 6.10
N ALA A 456 7.87 3.63 6.73
CA ALA A 456 7.59 4.45 7.89
C ALA A 456 6.64 5.61 7.55
N THR A 457 6.84 6.28 6.41
CA THR A 457 5.92 7.31 5.92
C THR A 457 4.50 6.74 5.71
N TYR A 458 4.37 5.57 5.10
CA TYR A 458 3.07 4.91 4.93
C TYR A 458 2.43 4.48 6.25
N GLN A 459 3.23 4.20 7.29
CA GLN A 459 2.71 3.95 8.62
C GLN A 459 2.09 5.22 9.24
N THR A 460 2.56 6.42 8.91
CA THR A 460 1.91 7.70 9.28
C THR A 460 0.55 7.83 8.61
N VAL A 461 0.42 7.44 7.32
CA VAL A 461 -0.90 7.32 6.66
C VAL A 461 -1.82 6.43 7.49
N LYS A 462 -1.34 5.28 7.99
CA LYS A 462 -2.17 4.37 8.80
C LYS A 462 -2.55 4.92 10.16
N LEU A 463 -1.68 5.68 10.80
CA LEU A 463 -1.99 6.34 12.07
C LEU A 463 -3.15 7.32 11.86
N ILE A 464 -3.04 8.20 10.87
CA ILE A 464 -4.05 9.22 10.60
C ILE A 464 -5.34 8.59 10.05
N GLU A 465 -5.24 7.58 9.17
CA GLU A 465 -6.40 6.78 8.70
C GLU A 465 -7.15 6.16 9.90
N CYS A 466 -6.44 5.72 10.95
CA CYS A 466 -7.07 5.21 12.19
C CYS A 466 -7.78 6.31 12.98
N VAL A 467 -7.16 7.48 13.15
CA VAL A 467 -7.76 8.64 13.82
C VAL A 467 -9.06 9.04 13.13
N LEU A 468 -9.02 9.19 11.80
CA LEU A 468 -10.17 9.58 10.98
C LEU A 468 -11.25 8.50 10.97
N HIS A 469 -10.88 7.23 10.73
CA HIS A 469 -11.84 6.12 10.67
C HIS A 469 -12.58 5.91 12.00
N ARG A 470 -11.97 6.28 13.12
CA ARG A 470 -12.59 6.15 14.45
C ARG A 470 -13.20 7.44 14.97
N ASN A 471 -13.19 8.52 14.19
CA ASN A 471 -13.69 9.86 14.58
C ASN A 471 -13.16 10.29 15.96
N MET A 472 -11.83 10.17 16.16
CA MET A 472 -11.21 10.37 17.47
C MET A 472 -11.08 11.85 17.86
N ILE A 473 -10.96 12.75 16.88
CA ILE A 473 -11.02 14.20 17.08
C ILE A 473 -12.51 14.57 17.07
N GLN A 474 -12.98 15.25 18.13
CA GLN A 474 -14.39 15.59 18.36
C GLN A 474 -14.58 17.09 18.60
#